data_AF-A0A0D2U7C9-F1
#
_entry.id   AF-A0A0D2U7C9-F1
#
_cell.length_a   1.000
_cell.length_b   1.000
_cell.length_c   1.000
_cell.angle_alpha   90.00
_cell.angle_beta   90.00
_cell.angle_gamma   90.00
#
_symmetry.space_group_name_H-M   'P 1'
#
loop_
_entity.id
_entity.type
_entity.pdbx_description
1 polymer ?
#
loop_
_entity_poly.entity_id
_entity_poly.type
_entity_poly.pdbx_seq_one_letter_code
_entity_poly.pdbx_strand_id
1 'polypeptide(L)'
;MEGVKEQLQAPTYGDLITILSIDGGGIRGIIPGTILGFLESQLQELDGEDARLADYFDVIAGTSTGGLVTAMLTCPNEKNRPLFAAKDIKDFYLTNCPNIFPQPGCPLFSRTTKVIKALSGPKYDGKFLHNVVKDRLGETRLHQTLTNVVIPTFDIMHLQPAIFSSYQ
;
A
#
# COMPACT_ATOMS: atom_id res chain seq x y z
N MET A 1 -4.54 -34.63 -14.29
CA MET A 1 -3.18 -34.20 -13.91
C MET A 1 -3.33 -33.48 -12.59
N GLU A 2 -2.89 -34.11 -11.52
CA GLU A 2 -2.87 -33.51 -10.18
C GLU A 2 -2.01 -32.25 -10.26
N GLY A 3 -2.61 -31.09 -9.98
CA GLY A 3 -1.89 -29.83 -9.93
C GLY A 3 -0.78 -29.94 -8.90
N VAL A 4 0.42 -29.50 -9.29
CA VAL A 4 1.57 -29.33 -8.39
C VAL A 4 1.05 -28.59 -7.16
N LYS A 5 1.06 -29.26 -6.00
CA LYS A 5 0.90 -28.57 -4.72
C LYS A 5 2.16 -27.71 -4.55
N GLU A 6 2.10 -26.47 -5.03
CA GLU A 6 3.06 -25.45 -4.64
C GLU A 6 3.15 -25.47 -3.11
N GLN A 7 4.31 -25.88 -2.61
CA GLN A 7 4.58 -25.90 -1.19
C GLN A 7 4.56 -24.45 -0.75
N LEU A 8 3.60 -24.11 0.11
CA LEU A 8 3.53 -22.80 0.73
C LEU A 8 4.91 -22.47 1.30
N GLN A 9 5.46 -21.30 0.95
CA GLN A 9 6.76 -20.86 1.45
C GLN A 9 6.76 -20.94 2.98
N ALA A 10 7.79 -21.58 3.55
CA ALA A 10 7.88 -21.78 4.99
C ALA A 10 7.87 -20.42 5.71
N PRO A 11 7.23 -20.31 6.89
CA PRO A 11 7.26 -19.09 7.68
C PRO A 11 8.69 -18.59 7.87
N THR A 12 8.87 -17.27 7.85
CA THR A 12 10.15 -16.61 8.09
C THR A 12 10.66 -16.95 9.50
N TYR A 13 9.74 -17.13 10.45
CA TYR A 13 10.02 -17.57 11.82
C TYR A 13 8.91 -18.48 12.37
N GLY A 14 9.29 -19.61 12.97
CA GLY A 14 8.37 -20.53 13.66
C GLY A 14 7.53 -21.42 12.73
N ASP A 15 6.47 -22.01 13.29
CA ASP A 15 5.62 -23.00 12.61
C ASP A 15 4.31 -22.41 12.05
N LEU A 16 4.09 -21.09 12.19
CA LEU A 16 2.85 -20.40 11.82
C LEU A 16 3.10 -19.36 10.73
N ILE A 17 2.22 -19.32 9.72
CA ILE A 17 2.25 -18.28 8.68
C ILE A 17 1.53 -17.02 9.21
N THR A 18 2.19 -15.87 9.15
CA THR A 18 1.65 -14.59 9.58
C THR A 18 1.23 -13.71 8.39
N ILE A 19 -0.01 -13.22 8.42
CA ILE A 19 -0.58 -12.44 7.31
C ILE A 19 -1.11 -11.11 7.85
N LEU A 20 -0.67 -10.01 7.24
CA LEU A 20 -1.24 -8.68 7.43
C LEU A 20 -2.08 -8.30 6.21
N SER A 21 -3.36 -7.95 6.40
CA SER A 21 -4.24 -7.49 5.32
C SER A 21 -4.75 -6.08 5.60
N ILE A 22 -4.62 -5.19 4.60
CA ILE A 22 -4.94 -3.76 4.72
C ILE A 22 -6.01 -3.37 3.69
N ASP A 23 -7.15 -2.94 4.19
CA ASP A 23 -8.28 -2.52 3.36
C ASP A 23 -8.02 -1.20 2.61
N GLY A 24 -8.73 -1.05 1.50
CA GLY A 24 -8.81 0.22 0.77
C GLY A 24 -9.67 1.26 1.49
N GLY A 25 -9.48 2.54 1.16
CA GLY A 25 -10.28 3.59 1.81
C GLY A 25 -10.03 5.03 1.37
N GLY A 26 -9.23 5.25 0.32
CA GLY A 26 -8.82 6.59 -0.09
C GLY A 26 -8.06 7.29 1.03
N ILE A 27 -8.50 8.49 1.39
CA ILE A 27 -7.92 9.27 2.50
C ILE A 27 -8.01 8.56 3.87
N ARG A 28 -8.93 7.59 4.03
CA ARG A 28 -9.06 6.83 5.29
C ARG A 28 -7.89 5.89 5.56
N GLY A 29 -6.91 5.76 4.66
CA GLY A 29 -5.65 5.06 4.89
C GLY A 29 -4.88 5.53 6.13
N ILE A 30 -5.16 6.75 6.60
CA ILE A 30 -4.63 7.25 7.88
C ILE A 30 -5.05 6.40 9.08
N ILE A 31 -6.21 5.74 9.03
CA ILE A 31 -6.72 4.88 10.11
C ILE A 31 -5.83 3.64 10.25
N PRO A 32 -5.70 2.75 9.23
CA PRO A 32 -4.77 1.63 9.33
C PRO A 32 -3.33 2.10 9.51
N GLY A 33 -2.90 3.21 8.88
CA GLY A 33 -1.56 3.77 9.10
C GLY A 33 -1.26 4.12 10.56
N THR A 34 -2.25 4.61 11.31
CA THR A 34 -2.10 4.90 12.74
C THR A 34 -2.00 3.61 13.57
N ILE A 35 -2.84 2.62 13.28
CA ILE A 35 -2.82 1.31 13.96
C ILE A 35 -1.48 0.61 13.72
N LEU A 36 -1.01 0.61 12.47
CA LEU A 36 0.26 -0.01 12.09
C LEU A 36 1.45 0.70 12.74
N GLY A 37 1.42 2.04 12.84
CA GLY A 37 2.43 2.80 13.56
C GLY A 37 2.52 2.42 15.04
N PHE A 38 1.38 2.19 15.69
CA PHE A 38 1.34 1.72 17.07
C PHE A 38 1.81 0.26 17.21
N LEU A 39 1.38 -0.63 16.31
CA LEU A 39 1.82 -2.02 16.30
C LEU A 39 3.34 -2.11 16.16
N GLU A 40 3.91 -1.39 15.19
CA GLU A 40 5.36 -1.40 14.97
C GLU A 40 6.13 -0.83 16.17
N SER A 41 5.60 0.21 16.86
CA SER A 41 6.26 0.71 18.07
C SER A 41 6.24 -0.30 19.22
N GLN A 42 5.17 -1.09 19.36
CA GLN A 42 5.11 -2.15 20.37
C GLN A 42 6.09 -3.29 20.07
N LEU A 43 6.28 -3.62 18.79
CA LEU A 43 7.31 -4.59 18.37
C LEU A 43 8.73 -4.06 18.63
N GLN A 44 8.96 -2.76 18.39
CA GLN A 44 10.24 -2.10 18.69
C GLN A 44 10.56 -2.05 20.18
N GLU A 45 9.55 -1.89 21.04
CA GLU A 45 9.73 -1.98 22.51
C GLU A 45 10.19 -3.37 22.96
N LEU A 46 9.80 -4.43 22.25
CA LEU A 46 10.15 -5.81 22.57
C LEU A 46 11.50 -6.22 21.98
N ASP A 47 11.73 -5.92 20.70
CA ASP A 47 12.83 -6.51 19.92
C ASP A 47 13.86 -5.48 19.41
N GLY A 48 13.65 -4.19 19.70
CA GLY A 48 14.59 -3.10 19.39
C GLY A 48 14.13 -2.15 18.28
N GLU A 49 14.75 -0.95 18.22
CA GLU A 49 14.33 0.15 17.35
C GLU A 49 14.36 -0.15 15.84
N ASP A 50 15.15 -1.15 15.44
CA ASP A 50 15.28 -1.57 14.04
C ASP A 50 14.17 -2.51 13.58
N ALA A 51 13.34 -3.04 14.49
CA ALA A 51 12.20 -3.89 14.17
C ALA A 51 11.20 -3.19 13.22
N ARG A 52 10.75 -3.90 12.19
CA ARG A 52 9.77 -3.42 11.20
C ARG A 52 8.71 -4.46 10.94
N LEU A 53 7.52 -4.04 10.53
CA LEU A 53 6.41 -4.98 10.26
C LEU A 53 6.79 -6.07 9.23
N ALA A 54 7.63 -5.75 8.23
CA ALA A 54 8.08 -6.72 7.24
C ALA A 54 8.94 -7.87 7.82
N ASP A 55 9.45 -7.74 9.05
CA ASP A 55 10.22 -8.79 9.73
C ASP A 55 9.31 -9.86 10.37
N TYR A 56 8.05 -9.52 10.64
CA TYR A 56 7.12 -10.36 11.40
C TYR A 56 6.01 -10.95 10.54
N PHE A 57 5.74 -10.39 9.36
CA PHE A 57 4.68 -10.82 8.47
C PHE A 57 5.24 -11.50 7.22
N ASP A 58 4.93 -12.78 7.05
CA ASP A 58 5.30 -13.57 5.86
C ASP A 58 4.57 -13.11 4.60
N VAL A 59 3.39 -12.51 4.77
CA VAL A 59 2.61 -11.91 3.69
C VAL A 59 2.00 -10.59 4.14
N ILE A 60 2.15 -9.55 3.32
CA ILE A 60 1.44 -8.27 3.47
C ILE A 60 0.55 -8.06 2.24
N ALA A 61 -0.75 -8.04 2.45
CA ALA A 61 -1.77 -7.84 1.42
C ALA A 61 -2.43 -6.47 1.56
N GLY A 62 -2.80 -5.87 0.44
CA GLY A 62 -3.52 -4.60 0.50
C GLY A 62 -4.19 -4.17 -0.78
N THR A 63 -5.40 -3.63 -0.66
CA THR A 63 -6.20 -3.14 -1.80
C THR A 63 -6.20 -1.62 -1.85
N SER A 64 -6.03 -1.04 -3.05
CA SER A 64 -6.07 0.42 -3.24
C SER A 64 -5.07 1.14 -2.32
N THR A 65 -5.54 2.05 -1.46
CA THR A 65 -4.77 2.68 -0.39
C THR A 65 -3.98 1.67 0.47
N GLY A 66 -4.57 0.52 0.81
CA GLY A 66 -3.86 -0.54 1.52
C GLY A 66 -2.75 -1.18 0.70
N GLY A 67 -2.91 -1.24 -0.63
CA GLY A 67 -1.86 -1.69 -1.56
C GLY A 67 -0.70 -0.70 -1.64
N LEU A 68 -0.99 0.60 -1.59
CA LEU A 68 0.05 1.64 -1.47
C LEU A 68 0.83 1.48 -0.15
N VAL A 69 0.12 1.28 0.97
CA VAL A 69 0.75 1.02 2.27
C VAL A 69 1.59 -0.25 2.24
N THR A 70 1.09 -1.32 1.62
CA THR A 70 1.83 -2.58 1.41
C THR A 70 3.14 -2.32 0.69
N ALA A 71 3.11 -1.56 -0.41
CA ALA A 71 4.33 -1.21 -1.15
C ALA A 71 5.31 -0.36 -0.31
N MET A 72 4.81 0.60 0.48
CA MET A 72 5.65 1.40 1.38
C MET A 72 6.35 0.54 2.44
N LEU A 73 5.64 -0.41 3.05
CA LEU A 73 6.19 -1.27 4.11
C LEU A 73 7.16 -2.34 3.60
N THR A 74 7.12 -2.67 2.31
CA THR A 74 7.88 -3.81 1.75
C THR A 74 8.93 -3.43 0.71
N CYS A 75 8.92 -2.19 0.23
CA CYS A 75 9.97 -1.68 -0.67
C CYS A 75 11.31 -1.62 0.08
N PRO A 76 12.37 -2.28 -0.44
CA PRO A 76 13.70 -2.21 0.18
C PRO A 76 14.35 -0.85 -0.06
N ASN A 77 15.15 -0.42 0.91
CA ASN A 77 16.18 0.60 0.74
C ASN A 77 17.54 -0.03 0.39
N GLU A 78 18.59 0.79 0.25
CA GLU A 78 19.96 0.34 -0.09
C GLU A 78 20.56 -0.67 0.91
N LYS A 79 20.05 -0.71 2.15
CA LYS A 79 20.48 -1.64 3.20
C LYS A 79 19.59 -2.88 3.31
N ASN A 80 18.71 -3.11 2.33
CA ASN A 80 17.74 -4.19 2.33
C ASN A 80 16.82 -4.18 3.58
N ARG A 81 16.41 -2.98 4.01
CA ARG A 81 15.41 -2.75 5.07
C ARG A 81 14.21 -1.99 4.48
N PRO A 82 13.03 -2.02 5.10
CA PRO A 82 11.88 -1.24 4.63
C PRO A 82 12.24 0.23 4.45
N LEU A 83 11.87 0.78 3.30
CA LEU A 83 12.12 2.20 2.96
C LEU A 83 11.33 3.15 3.87
N PHE A 84 10.18 2.70 4.37
CA PHE A 84 9.31 3.45 5.28
C PHE A 84 9.12 2.67 6.58
N ALA A 85 9.11 3.36 7.71
CA ALA A 85 8.53 2.85 8.95
C ALA A 85 7.00 3.02 8.91
N ALA A 86 6.28 2.21 9.69
CA ALA A 86 4.82 2.26 9.74
C ALA A 86 4.30 3.63 10.20
N LYS A 87 5.02 4.32 11.09
CA LYS A 87 4.68 5.69 11.50
C LYS A 87 4.67 6.70 10.35
N ASP A 88 5.51 6.49 9.32
CA ASP A 88 5.65 7.40 8.19
C ASP A 88 4.43 7.38 7.26
N ILE A 89 3.59 6.33 7.34
CA ILE A 89 2.36 6.20 6.55
C ILE A 89 1.38 7.33 6.87
N LYS A 90 1.21 7.65 8.15
CA LYS A 90 0.33 8.74 8.61
C LYS A 90 0.81 10.07 8.04
N ASP A 91 2.11 10.34 8.15
CA ASP A 91 2.72 11.58 7.69
C ASP A 91 2.63 11.71 6.17
N PHE A 92 2.86 10.60 5.44
CA PHE A 92 2.63 10.55 4.00
C PHE A 92 1.21 10.99 3.63
N TYR A 93 0.17 10.48 4.31
CA TYR A 93 -1.20 10.90 4.01
C TYR A 93 -1.45 12.36 4.39
N LEU A 94 -0.99 12.81 5.56
CA LEU A 94 -1.19 14.21 5.99
C LEU A 94 -0.56 15.20 5.01
N THR A 95 0.65 14.91 4.51
CA THR A 95 1.35 15.77 3.56
C THR A 95 0.77 15.71 2.15
N ASN A 96 0.44 14.50 1.65
CA ASN A 96 0.13 14.33 0.23
C ASN A 96 -1.37 14.37 -0.10
N CYS A 97 -2.27 14.11 0.87
CA CYS A 97 -3.71 14.05 0.62
C CYS A 97 -4.31 15.31 -0.04
N PRO A 98 -3.93 16.55 0.32
CA PRO A 98 -4.46 17.74 -0.34
C PRO A 98 -4.17 17.78 -1.85
N ASN A 99 -3.05 17.19 -2.28
CA ASN A 99 -2.63 17.14 -3.68
C ASN A 99 -3.13 15.89 -4.41
N ILE A 100 -3.31 14.77 -3.69
CA ILE A 100 -3.93 13.55 -4.23
C ILE A 100 -5.44 13.77 -4.43
N PHE A 101 -6.09 14.46 -3.49
CA PHE A 101 -7.54 14.71 -3.47
C PHE A 101 -7.87 16.21 -3.38
N PRO A 102 -7.48 17.03 -4.38
CA PRO A 102 -7.67 18.47 -4.35
C PRO A 102 -9.15 18.83 -4.22
N GLN A 103 -9.45 19.70 -3.24
CA GLN A 103 -10.78 20.26 -3.04
C GLN A 103 -10.89 21.59 -3.81
N PRO A 104 -12.02 21.84 -4.52
CA PRO A 104 -12.21 23.12 -5.19
C PRO A 104 -12.28 24.27 -4.17
N GLY A 105 -11.42 25.28 -4.35
CA GLY A 105 -11.20 26.35 -3.37
C GLY A 105 -12.31 27.42 -3.26
N CYS A 106 -13.47 27.28 -3.93
CA CYS A 106 -14.51 28.29 -3.88
C CYS A 106 -15.94 27.70 -3.82
N PRO A 107 -16.74 27.99 -2.78
CA PRO A 107 -18.09 27.45 -2.61
C PRO A 107 -19.13 28.01 -3.61
N LEU A 108 -18.88 29.17 -4.22
CA LEU A 108 -19.83 29.86 -5.11
C LEU A 108 -20.04 29.16 -6.48
N PHE A 109 -19.04 28.45 -6.99
CA PHE A 109 -19.11 27.76 -8.30
C PHE A 109 -19.52 26.28 -8.22
N SER A 110 -19.86 25.80 -7.02
CA SER A 110 -19.91 24.36 -6.71
C SER A 110 -21.09 23.58 -7.31
N ARG A 111 -22.19 24.25 -7.70
CA ARG A 111 -23.42 23.55 -8.14
C ARG A 111 -23.44 23.27 -9.65
N THR A 112 -23.00 24.21 -10.47
CA THR A 112 -22.96 24.08 -11.94
C THR A 112 -21.75 23.29 -12.43
N THR A 113 -20.61 23.38 -11.74
CA THR A 113 -19.38 22.65 -12.10
C THR A 113 -19.46 21.14 -11.82
N LYS A 114 -20.25 20.70 -10.82
CA LYS A 114 -20.40 19.27 -10.49
C LYS A 114 -21.04 18.45 -11.61
N VAL A 115 -22.01 19.01 -12.34
CA VAL A 115 -22.74 18.28 -13.39
C VAL A 115 -21.88 18.13 -14.64
N ILE A 116 -21.16 19.18 -15.03
CA ILE A 116 -20.25 19.15 -16.19
C ILE A 116 -19.04 18.25 -15.92
N LYS A 117 -18.48 18.27 -14.70
CA LYS A 117 -17.34 17.44 -14.32
C LYS A 117 -17.69 15.95 -14.20
N ALA A 118 -18.95 15.60 -13.97
CA ALA A 118 -19.41 14.20 -13.96
C ALA A 118 -19.43 13.56 -15.36
N LEU A 119 -19.49 14.37 -16.43
CA LEU A 119 -19.54 13.91 -17.81
C LEU A 119 -18.16 13.89 -18.49
N SER A 120 -17.11 14.41 -17.84
CA SER A 120 -15.80 14.65 -18.47
C SER A 120 -14.65 13.77 -17.94
N GLY A 121 -14.96 12.63 -17.31
CA GLY A 121 -13.95 11.67 -16.83
C GLY A 121 -13.82 11.58 -15.30
N PRO A 122 -12.70 11.02 -14.78
CA PRO A 122 -12.54 10.79 -13.35
C PRO A 122 -12.46 12.09 -12.56
N LYS A 123 -12.89 12.06 -11.30
CA LYS A 123 -12.89 13.23 -10.40
C LYS A 123 -11.49 13.84 -10.20
N TYR A 124 -10.46 13.01 -10.31
CA TYR A 124 -9.04 13.31 -10.16
C TYR A 124 -8.27 12.71 -11.34
N ASP A 125 -7.24 13.39 -11.84
CA ASP A 125 -6.45 12.95 -13.00
C ASP A 125 -5.38 11.88 -12.66
N GLY A 126 -5.10 11.69 -11.37
CA GLY A 126 -4.15 10.69 -10.87
C GLY A 126 -2.67 11.05 -11.06
N LYS A 127 -2.33 12.18 -11.71
CA LYS A 127 -0.94 12.52 -12.06
C LYS A 127 -0.06 12.71 -10.83
N PHE A 128 -0.56 13.45 -9.83
CA PHE A 128 0.17 13.68 -8.59
C PHE A 128 0.43 12.37 -7.84
N LEU A 129 -0.59 11.50 -7.73
CA LEU A 129 -0.45 10.20 -7.07
C LEU A 129 0.59 9.33 -7.78
N HIS A 130 0.56 9.27 -9.11
CA HIS A 130 1.53 8.51 -9.88
C HIS A 130 2.97 9.02 -9.65
N ASN A 131 3.16 10.34 -9.72
CA ASN A 131 4.48 10.94 -9.53
C ASN A 131 5.02 10.71 -8.12
N VAL A 132 4.22 10.94 -7.07
CA VAL A 132 4.70 10.75 -5.69
C VAL A 132 5.04 9.28 -5.41
N VAL A 133 4.29 8.33 -5.98
CA VAL A 133 4.61 6.90 -5.84
C VAL A 133 5.92 6.58 -6.56
N LYS A 134 6.11 7.10 -7.79
CA LYS A 134 7.35 6.92 -8.55
C LYS A 134 8.56 7.53 -7.83
N ASP A 135 8.42 8.75 -7.30
CA ASP A 135 9.48 9.44 -6.57
C ASP A 135 9.86 8.73 -5.27
N ARG A 136 8.90 8.04 -4.65
CA ARG A 136 9.08 7.35 -3.37
C ARG A 136 9.60 5.92 -3.54
N LEU A 137 9.13 5.17 -4.53
CA LEU A 137 9.48 3.74 -4.72
C LEU A 137 10.56 3.53 -5.79
N GLY A 138 10.87 4.56 -6.59
CA GLY A 138 11.87 4.49 -7.65
C GLY A 138 11.51 3.44 -8.71
N GLU A 139 12.52 2.68 -9.13
CA GLU A 139 12.41 1.63 -10.15
C GLU A 139 12.28 0.22 -9.55
N THR A 140 11.95 0.14 -8.25
CA THR A 140 11.78 -1.12 -7.53
C THR A 140 10.68 -1.97 -8.14
N ARG A 141 10.94 -3.26 -8.32
CA ARG A 141 10.01 -4.26 -8.88
C ARG A 141 9.48 -5.20 -7.81
N LEU A 142 8.35 -5.85 -8.10
CA LEU A 142 7.66 -6.76 -7.17
C LEU A 142 8.55 -7.88 -6.61
N HIS A 143 9.44 -8.46 -7.41
CA HIS A 143 10.34 -9.53 -6.92
C HIS A 143 11.39 -9.04 -5.91
N GLN A 144 11.53 -7.72 -5.72
CA GLN A 144 12.46 -7.11 -4.79
C GLN A 144 11.80 -6.77 -3.44
N THR A 145 10.50 -7.03 -3.26
CA THR A 145 9.83 -6.79 -1.98
C THR A 145 10.44 -7.65 -0.88
N LEU A 146 10.56 -7.09 0.33
CA LEU A 146 11.22 -7.74 1.47
C LEU A 146 10.46 -8.94 2.04
N THR A 147 9.16 -9.01 1.79
CA THR A 147 8.28 -10.13 2.14
C THR A 147 7.28 -10.34 1.00
N ASN A 148 6.48 -11.40 1.06
CA ASN A 148 5.47 -11.65 0.04
C ASN A 148 4.39 -10.57 0.08
N VAL A 149 3.99 -10.11 -1.09
CA VAL A 149 2.91 -9.13 -1.23
C VAL A 149 1.74 -9.70 -2.03
N VAL A 150 0.54 -9.20 -1.74
CA VAL A 150 -0.66 -9.46 -2.54
C VAL A 150 -1.39 -8.14 -2.75
N ILE A 151 -1.31 -7.61 -3.98
CA ILE A 151 -1.91 -6.32 -4.36
C ILE A 151 -2.90 -6.56 -5.51
N PRO A 152 -4.20 -6.72 -5.23
CA PRO A 152 -5.20 -6.97 -6.25
C PRO A 152 -5.53 -5.70 -7.05
N THR A 153 -5.78 -5.89 -8.34
CA THR A 153 -6.37 -4.93 -9.26
C THR A 153 -7.38 -5.63 -10.18
N PHE A 154 -8.01 -4.89 -11.07
CA PHE A 154 -8.93 -5.43 -12.07
C PHE A 154 -8.50 -5.00 -13.47
N ASP A 155 -8.30 -5.96 -14.37
CA ASP A 155 -8.00 -5.68 -15.76
C ASP A 155 -9.31 -5.49 -16.54
N ILE A 156 -9.59 -4.24 -16.92
CA ILE A 156 -10.81 -3.87 -17.65
C ILE A 156 -10.81 -4.34 -19.12
N MET A 157 -9.65 -4.63 -19.70
CA MET A 157 -9.56 -5.12 -21.08
C MET A 157 -9.94 -6.59 -21.15
N HIS A 158 -9.52 -7.37 -20.16
CA HIS A 158 -9.80 -8.81 -20.08
C HIS A 158 -10.98 -9.16 -19.15
N LEU A 159 -11.56 -8.17 -18.45
CA LEU A 159 -12.66 -8.32 -17.50
C LEU A 159 -12.41 -9.37 -16.41
N GLN A 160 -11.19 -9.42 -15.89
CA GLN A 160 -10.78 -10.37 -14.86
C GLN A 160 -9.96 -9.70 -13.75
N PRO A 161 -9.95 -10.26 -12.53
CA PRO A 161 -8.99 -9.85 -11.51
C PRO A 161 -7.56 -10.08 -12.02
N ALA A 162 -6.69 -9.11 -11.76
CA ALA A 162 -5.26 -9.29 -11.90
C ALA A 162 -4.62 -9.06 -10.54
N ILE A 163 -3.81 -10.01 -10.07
CA ILE A 163 -3.19 -9.94 -8.75
C ILE A 163 -1.69 -9.80 -8.95
N PHE A 164 -1.14 -8.70 -8.44
CA PHE A 164 0.30 -8.55 -8.33
C PHE A 164 0.76 -9.22 -7.04
N SER A 165 1.46 -10.34 -7.15
CA SER A 165 2.02 -11.05 -6.02
C SER A 165 3.49 -11.39 -6.24
N SER A 166 4.26 -11.39 -5.15
CA SER A 166 5.60 -11.98 -5.10
C SER A 166 5.58 -13.41 -4.54
N TYR A 167 4.41 -13.89 -4.09
CA TYR A 167 4.17 -15.28 -3.79
C TYR A 167 4.12 -16.07 -5.09
N GLN A 168 5.02 -17.05 -5.25
CA GLN A 168 5.01 -17.99 -6.39
C GLN A 168 4.15 -19.19 -6.05
#